data_AF-A0A382IEW8-F1
#
_entry.id   AF-A0A382IEW8-F1
#
_cell.length_a   1.000
_cell.length_b   1.000
_cell.length_c   1.000
_cell.angle_alpha   90.00
_cell.angle_beta   90.00
_cell.angle_gamma   90.00
#
_symmetry.space_group_name_H-M   'P 1'
#
loop_
_entity.id
_entity.type
_entity.pdbx_description
1 polymer ?
#
loop_
_entity_poly.entity_id
_entity_poly.type
_entity_poly.pdbx_seq_one_letter_code
_entity_poly.pdbx_strand_id
1 'polypeptide(L)'
;QVYKDSLTYLEKIKSSSFTHTGLGYAEPVCYVVSAVDSEGEESGFSKVGCGETNDHPRLKVLKFELVEPSGNKALDSREDGKLRFAIMNEGKSPAKNINLHIKPETSDLSEIEFDSLMVIKTLNVDEAKYIEFDITANLKVSTAEWRFILKATESEGFDLNEPYPFLFRTKSVDLSKMLLADYAISNDFGTHYIPKNELVTLTVRIQNIGEGLTEYVNLDVISNHTFSMPNFSGYIELPELKPGEYADVDLNIKSSRDHFAILLNVSDYLDQESSFKVDLELMKHYRSKKEMMLHDIGTTITTPYPDRLSEIDVERNIPIGRKNPNAMAVVLALENYDDILLPVAKYAERDARVFRLYLQNSFGLDDYQVLPSKPWQMESGPNRDDFDKIFDPHQGDLRNRIFTASKYSGINKVDIHIYYAGLGIWHMEKPFIIPKDGHNNQIAT
;
A
#
# COMPACT_ATOMS: atom_id res chain seq x y z
N GLN A 1 -78.68 -38.35 17.65
CA GLN A 1 -79.83 -37.46 17.91
C GLN A 1 -79.24 -36.15 18.41
N VAL A 2 -79.61 -35.00 17.82
CA VAL A 2 -79.12 -33.70 18.25
C VAL A 2 -80.05 -33.20 19.37
N TYR A 3 -79.49 -32.94 20.54
CA TYR A 3 -80.26 -32.43 21.68
C TYR A 3 -80.33 -30.90 21.60
N LYS A 4 -81.51 -30.31 21.79
CA LYS A 4 -81.70 -28.85 21.65
C LYS A 4 -80.78 -28.05 22.60
N ASP A 5 -80.45 -28.64 23.75
CA ASP A 5 -79.62 -28.02 24.80
C ASP A 5 -78.11 -28.06 24.48
N SER A 6 -77.68 -28.79 23.45
CA SER A 6 -76.28 -28.86 23.01
C SER A 6 -75.96 -27.94 21.82
N LEU A 7 -76.87 -27.01 21.49
CA LEU A 7 -76.76 -26.13 20.32
C LEU A 7 -76.54 -24.68 20.74
N THR A 8 -75.59 -24.01 20.07
CA THR A 8 -75.39 -22.56 20.16
C THR A 8 -75.97 -21.92 18.89
N TYR A 9 -76.93 -21.01 19.06
CA TYR A 9 -77.48 -20.24 17.95
C TYR A 9 -76.42 -19.28 17.41
N LEU A 10 -76.14 -19.33 16.10
CA LEU A 10 -75.17 -18.46 15.44
C LEU A 10 -75.89 -17.27 14.80
N GLU A 11 -76.65 -17.50 13.72
CA GLU A 11 -77.31 -16.42 12.97
C GLU A 11 -78.50 -16.93 12.14
N LYS A 12 -79.48 -16.05 11.88
CA LYS A 12 -80.58 -16.28 10.93
C LYS A 12 -80.30 -15.50 9.66
N ILE A 13 -80.06 -16.22 8.57
CA ILE A 13 -79.74 -15.65 7.26
C ILE A 13 -80.86 -15.89 6.25
N LYS A 14 -80.91 -15.06 5.20
CA LYS A 14 -81.83 -15.21 4.05
C LYS A 14 -81.16 -15.89 2.84
N SER A 15 -79.84 -16.05 2.85
CA SER A 15 -79.05 -16.70 1.79
C SER A 15 -79.01 -18.21 1.97
N SER A 16 -78.65 -18.93 0.90
CA SER A 16 -78.41 -20.38 0.94
C SER A 16 -77.02 -20.76 1.47
N SER A 17 -76.22 -19.78 1.91
CA SER A 17 -74.86 -19.97 2.40
C SER A 17 -74.56 -19.03 3.57
N PHE A 18 -73.80 -19.53 4.55
CA PHE A 18 -73.29 -18.81 5.71
C PHE A 18 -71.78 -18.99 5.81
N THR A 19 -71.03 -17.93 6.16
CA THR A 19 -69.60 -18.03 6.47
C THR A 19 -69.39 -17.73 7.93
N HIS A 20 -68.98 -18.75 8.69
CA HIS A 20 -68.62 -18.59 10.09
C HIS A 20 -67.13 -18.23 10.20
N THR A 21 -66.83 -17.05 10.73
CA THR A 21 -65.46 -16.54 10.92
C THR A 21 -65.06 -16.55 12.39
N GLY A 22 -63.75 -16.51 12.68
CA GLY A 22 -63.24 -16.42 14.06
C GLY A 22 -63.16 -17.77 14.77
N LEU A 23 -63.11 -18.86 14.02
CA LEU A 23 -62.81 -20.19 14.54
C LEU A 23 -61.31 -20.31 14.87
N GLY A 24 -60.95 -21.10 15.88
CA GLY A 24 -59.55 -21.41 16.19
C GLY A 24 -58.94 -22.41 15.20
N TYR A 25 -57.72 -22.84 15.49
CA TYR A 25 -56.96 -23.78 14.66
C TYR A 25 -57.09 -25.22 15.14
N ALA A 26 -57.16 -26.17 14.21
CA ALA A 26 -57.37 -27.60 14.50
C ALA A 26 -58.59 -27.86 15.42
N GLU A 27 -59.65 -27.08 15.23
CA GLU A 27 -60.88 -27.17 16.03
C GLU A 27 -61.95 -27.94 15.26
N PRO A 28 -62.50 -29.03 15.82
CA PRO A 28 -63.62 -29.72 15.24
C PRO A 28 -64.89 -28.89 15.44
N VAL A 29 -65.57 -28.57 14.34
CA VAL A 29 -66.82 -27.80 14.31
C VAL A 29 -67.91 -28.59 13.60
N CYS A 30 -69.09 -28.62 14.21
CA CYS A 30 -70.27 -29.27 13.65
C CYS A 30 -71.42 -28.27 13.55
N TYR A 31 -72.11 -28.25 12.41
CA TYR A 31 -73.24 -27.38 12.14
C TYR A 31 -74.50 -28.18 11.83
N VAL A 32 -75.63 -27.61 12.23
CA VAL A 32 -76.97 -27.99 11.79
C VAL A 32 -77.73 -26.74 11.40
N VAL A 33 -78.64 -26.86 10.45
CA VAL A 33 -79.50 -25.76 10.01
C VAL A 33 -80.97 -26.14 10.13
N SER A 34 -81.82 -25.18 10.43
CA SER A 34 -83.28 -25.27 10.37
C SER A 34 -83.79 -24.16 9.43
N ALA A 35 -84.93 -24.39 8.79
CA ALA A 35 -85.58 -23.40 7.93
C ALA A 35 -86.82 -22.84 8.64
N VAL A 36 -87.13 -21.57 8.41
CA VAL A 36 -88.35 -20.94 8.91
C VAL A 36 -89.21 -20.53 7.72
N ASP A 37 -90.47 -20.95 7.68
CA ASP A 37 -91.39 -20.63 6.60
C ASP A 37 -92.00 -19.22 6.70
N SER A 38 -92.92 -18.89 5.78
CA SER A 38 -93.58 -17.58 5.74
C SER A 38 -94.53 -17.33 6.92
N GLU A 39 -94.96 -18.37 7.62
CA GLU A 39 -95.85 -18.30 8.79
C GLU A 39 -95.05 -18.27 10.11
N GLY A 40 -93.72 -18.43 10.03
CA GLY A 40 -92.82 -18.38 11.18
C GLY A 40 -92.58 -19.75 11.82
N GLU A 41 -93.00 -20.84 11.18
CA GLU A 41 -92.81 -22.19 11.68
C GLU A 41 -91.40 -22.70 11.33
N GLU A 42 -90.69 -23.24 12.33
CA GLU A 42 -89.33 -23.74 12.18
C GLU A 42 -89.33 -25.24 11.87
N SER A 43 -88.58 -25.65 10.85
CA SER A 43 -88.41 -27.05 10.47
C SER A 43 -87.62 -27.85 11.51
N GLY A 44 -87.61 -29.17 11.37
CA GLY A 44 -86.58 -29.99 12.03
C GLY A 44 -85.16 -29.63 11.55
N PHE A 45 -84.15 -29.99 12.37
CA PHE A 45 -82.75 -29.77 12.00
C PHE A 45 -82.32 -30.65 10.82
N SER A 46 -81.38 -30.13 10.02
CA SER A 46 -80.67 -30.86 9.00
C SER A 46 -79.86 -32.03 9.58
N LYS A 47 -79.28 -32.86 8.69
CA LYS A 47 -78.17 -33.73 9.09
C LYS A 47 -77.02 -32.87 9.63
N VAL A 48 -76.31 -33.40 10.64
CA VAL A 48 -75.11 -32.77 11.20
C VAL A 48 -74.00 -32.81 10.14
N GLY A 49 -73.45 -31.66 9.80
CA GLY A 49 -72.22 -31.55 9.00
C GLY A 49 -71.08 -31.16 9.92
N CYS A 50 -70.05 -31.99 10.01
CA CYS A 50 -68.85 -31.72 10.80
C CYS A 50 -67.65 -31.52 9.88
N GLY A 51 -66.71 -30.70 10.33
CA GLY A 51 -65.38 -30.50 9.75
C GLY A 51 -64.40 -30.09 10.84
N GLU A 52 -63.16 -29.91 10.45
CA GLU A 52 -62.07 -29.43 11.31
C GLU A 52 -61.43 -28.23 10.63
N THR A 53 -61.09 -27.19 11.41
CA THR A 53 -60.36 -26.05 10.87
C THR A 53 -58.91 -26.42 10.56
N ASN A 54 -58.27 -25.68 9.66
CA ASN A 54 -56.87 -25.92 9.33
C ASN A 54 -55.96 -25.74 10.56
N ASP A 55 -54.79 -26.39 10.54
CA ASP A 55 -53.73 -26.12 11.50
C ASP A 55 -53.23 -24.67 11.41
N HIS A 56 -52.59 -24.23 12.49
CA HIS A 56 -52.00 -22.91 12.61
C HIS A 56 -50.85 -22.68 11.59
N PRO A 57 -50.51 -21.41 11.29
CA PRO A 57 -49.30 -21.10 10.53
C PRO A 57 -48.04 -21.61 11.25
N ARG A 58 -47.00 -21.94 10.49
CA ARG A 58 -45.71 -22.38 11.04
C ARG A 58 -44.58 -21.78 10.23
N LEU A 59 -43.89 -20.81 10.81
CA LEU A 59 -42.78 -20.12 10.16
C LEU A 59 -41.51 -20.97 10.22
N LYS A 60 -40.73 -20.92 9.14
CA LYS A 60 -39.43 -21.57 9.03
C LYS A 60 -38.47 -20.76 8.17
N VAL A 61 -37.24 -20.63 8.64
CA VAL A 61 -36.15 -20.09 7.82
C VAL A 61 -35.50 -21.24 7.06
N LEU A 62 -35.49 -21.16 5.73
CA LEU A 62 -34.93 -22.18 4.86
C LEU A 62 -33.43 -22.01 4.66
N LYS A 63 -32.97 -20.76 4.46
CA LYS A 63 -31.56 -20.42 4.30
C LYS A 63 -31.28 -18.96 4.63
N PHE A 64 -30.00 -18.71 4.93
CA PHE A 64 -29.39 -17.38 5.02
C PHE A 64 -28.23 -17.28 4.02
N GLU A 65 -28.03 -16.10 3.46
CA GLU A 65 -26.97 -15.78 2.52
C GLU A 65 -26.56 -14.31 2.68
N LEU A 66 -25.25 -14.05 2.82
CA LEU A 66 -24.70 -12.71 2.66
C LEU A 66 -24.55 -12.44 1.16
N VAL A 67 -25.16 -11.37 0.69
CA VAL A 67 -25.03 -10.88 -0.69
C VAL A 67 -24.15 -9.63 -0.64
N GLU A 68 -22.96 -9.72 -1.20
CA GLU A 68 -21.93 -8.67 -1.18
C GLU A 68 -21.33 -8.53 -2.60
N PRO A 69 -20.76 -7.34 -2.94
CA PRO A 69 -20.35 -7.03 -4.31
C PRO A 69 -19.04 -7.70 -4.77
N SER A 70 -18.14 -8.05 -3.84
CA SER A 70 -16.82 -8.65 -4.10
C SER A 70 -16.86 -10.16 -4.40
N GLY A 71 -17.91 -10.87 -3.98
CA GLY A 71 -18.07 -12.32 -4.15
C GLY A 71 -17.14 -13.19 -3.31
N ASN A 72 -16.47 -12.62 -2.29
CA ASN A 72 -15.52 -13.31 -1.43
C ASN A 72 -16.17 -13.92 -0.14
N LYS A 73 -17.50 -13.78 0.02
CA LYS A 73 -18.31 -14.25 1.17
C LYS A 73 -17.99 -13.56 2.50
N ALA A 74 -17.38 -12.38 2.45
CA ALA A 74 -17.20 -11.47 3.57
C ALA A 74 -17.68 -10.08 3.16
N LEU A 75 -18.07 -9.27 4.12
CA LEU A 75 -18.36 -7.86 3.90
C LEU A 75 -17.06 -7.08 4.07
N ASP A 76 -16.49 -6.58 2.98
CA ASP A 76 -15.21 -5.88 3.02
C ASP A 76 -15.39 -4.43 3.51
N SER A 77 -14.30 -3.80 3.91
CA SER A 77 -14.27 -2.39 4.30
C SER A 77 -14.95 -1.47 3.27
N ARG A 78 -15.85 -0.59 3.73
CA ARG A 78 -16.68 0.32 2.91
C ARG A 78 -17.63 -0.37 1.92
N GLU A 79 -17.96 -1.64 2.11
CA GLU A 79 -18.95 -2.32 1.27
C GLU A 79 -20.37 -2.23 1.82
N ASP A 80 -21.31 -2.12 0.89
CA ASP A 80 -22.75 -2.29 1.10
C ASP A 80 -23.18 -3.69 0.65
N GLY A 81 -23.76 -4.45 1.57
CA GLY A 81 -24.27 -5.79 1.36
C GLY A 81 -25.72 -5.95 1.80
N LYS A 82 -26.23 -7.18 1.66
CA LYS A 82 -27.58 -7.57 2.07
C LYS A 82 -27.56 -8.90 2.82
N LEU A 83 -28.20 -8.93 3.97
CA LEU A 83 -28.49 -10.14 4.73
C LEU A 83 -29.78 -10.76 4.20
N ARG A 84 -29.66 -11.75 3.30
CA ARG A 84 -30.80 -12.35 2.62
C ARG A 84 -31.26 -13.62 3.34
N PHE A 85 -32.54 -13.67 3.72
CA PHE A 85 -33.17 -14.87 4.28
C PHE A 85 -34.29 -15.38 3.38
N ALA A 86 -34.45 -16.70 3.31
CA ALA A 86 -35.64 -17.32 2.74
C ALA A 86 -36.54 -17.79 3.87
N ILE A 87 -37.73 -17.18 4.01
CA ILE A 87 -38.70 -17.54 5.04
C ILE A 87 -39.91 -18.19 4.39
N MET A 88 -40.38 -19.29 4.96
CA MET A 88 -41.49 -20.08 4.47
C MET A 88 -42.52 -20.30 5.58
N ASN A 89 -43.79 -20.35 5.20
CA ASN A 89 -44.85 -20.85 6.06
C ASN A 89 -45.16 -22.30 5.69
N GLU A 90 -44.69 -23.24 6.51
CA GLU A 90 -44.95 -24.69 6.36
C GLU A 90 -46.22 -25.16 7.11
N GLY A 91 -46.99 -24.23 7.67
CA GLY A 91 -48.27 -24.50 8.33
C GLY A 91 -49.43 -24.69 7.36
N LYS A 92 -50.67 -24.77 7.88
CA LYS A 92 -51.89 -24.96 7.06
C LYS A 92 -52.80 -23.74 6.97
N SER A 93 -52.36 -22.64 7.57
CA SER A 93 -53.05 -21.34 7.51
C SER A 93 -52.07 -20.21 7.22
N PRO A 94 -52.50 -19.11 6.59
CA PRO A 94 -51.63 -17.95 6.32
C PRO A 94 -51.14 -17.28 7.62
N ALA A 95 -49.87 -16.88 7.66
CA ALA A 95 -49.30 -16.07 8.73
C ALA A 95 -49.46 -14.57 8.41
N LYS A 96 -49.76 -13.73 9.40
CA LYS A 96 -50.04 -12.29 9.20
C LYS A 96 -49.13 -11.40 10.05
N ASN A 97 -48.81 -10.23 9.52
CA ASN A 97 -48.04 -9.18 10.19
C ASN A 97 -46.80 -9.71 10.93
N ILE A 98 -45.96 -10.44 10.20
CA ILE A 98 -44.74 -11.04 10.74
C ILE A 98 -43.69 -9.94 10.90
N ASN A 99 -43.29 -9.66 12.13
CA ASN A 99 -42.20 -8.75 12.45
C ASN A 99 -40.90 -9.54 12.57
N LEU A 100 -39.98 -9.23 11.69
CA LEU A 100 -38.65 -9.83 11.64
C LEU A 100 -37.68 -8.87 12.31
N HIS A 101 -36.93 -9.37 13.26
CA HIS A 101 -35.97 -8.59 14.01
C HIS A 101 -34.64 -9.33 14.10
N ILE A 102 -33.57 -8.74 13.59
CA ILE A 102 -32.21 -9.26 13.75
C ILE A 102 -31.54 -8.62 14.96
N LYS A 103 -30.82 -9.41 15.75
CA LYS A 103 -30.05 -8.94 16.90
C LYS A 103 -28.64 -9.51 16.87
N PRO A 104 -27.60 -8.71 17.09
CA PRO A 104 -26.26 -9.22 17.30
C PRO A 104 -26.16 -9.91 18.66
N GLU A 105 -25.25 -10.87 18.76
CA GLU A 105 -24.87 -11.47 20.05
C GLU A 105 -23.87 -10.61 20.84
N THR A 106 -23.15 -9.71 20.15
CA THR A 106 -22.23 -8.73 20.74
C THR A 106 -22.92 -7.39 20.98
N SER A 107 -22.43 -6.62 21.96
CA SER A 107 -22.89 -5.26 22.25
C SER A 107 -22.14 -4.17 21.48
N ASP A 108 -20.96 -4.47 20.92
CA ASP A 108 -20.19 -3.52 20.11
C ASP A 108 -20.50 -3.73 18.63
N LEU A 109 -21.04 -2.69 17.98
CA LEU A 109 -21.45 -2.65 16.58
C LEU A 109 -20.85 -1.44 15.88
N SER A 110 -19.83 -0.80 16.46
CA SER A 110 -19.26 0.45 15.92
C SER A 110 -18.64 0.29 14.52
N GLU A 111 -18.42 -0.93 14.08
CA GLU A 111 -17.78 -1.26 12.80
C GLU A 111 -18.77 -1.57 11.66
N ILE A 112 -20.06 -1.79 11.97
CA ILE A 112 -21.08 -2.16 10.98
C ILE A 112 -22.42 -1.44 11.23
N GLU A 113 -23.12 -1.10 10.16
CA GLU A 113 -24.46 -0.50 10.20
C GLU A 113 -25.44 -1.44 9.49
N PHE A 114 -26.65 -1.65 10.02
CA PHE A 114 -27.61 -2.58 9.43
C PHE A 114 -29.07 -2.27 9.77
N ASP A 115 -29.97 -2.69 8.89
CA ASP A 115 -31.41 -2.71 9.17
C ASP A 115 -31.75 -3.80 10.19
N SER A 116 -32.37 -3.41 11.30
CA SER A 116 -32.70 -4.37 12.37
C SER A 116 -34.09 -4.96 12.28
N LEU A 117 -35.01 -4.33 11.53
CA LEU A 117 -36.44 -4.68 11.54
C LEU A 117 -37.07 -4.64 10.15
N MET A 118 -37.89 -5.65 9.85
CA MET A 118 -38.68 -5.75 8.62
C MET A 118 -40.05 -6.34 8.92
N VAL A 119 -41.08 -5.96 8.16
CA VAL A 119 -42.45 -6.48 8.34
C VAL A 119 -42.95 -7.16 7.08
N ILE A 120 -43.43 -8.41 7.22
CA ILE A 120 -44.17 -9.12 6.17
C ILE A 120 -45.66 -9.09 6.52
N LYS A 121 -46.48 -8.44 5.68
CA LYS A 121 -47.92 -8.34 5.91
C LYS A 121 -48.63 -9.69 5.94
N THR A 122 -48.29 -10.58 5.02
CA THR A 122 -48.88 -11.92 4.93
C THR A 122 -47.89 -12.87 4.26
N LEU A 123 -47.83 -14.11 4.74
CA LEU A 123 -47.11 -15.22 4.11
C LEU A 123 -48.07 -16.41 3.98
N ASN A 124 -48.44 -16.74 2.75
CA ASN A 124 -49.42 -17.79 2.47
C ASN A 124 -48.86 -19.19 2.75
N VAL A 125 -49.75 -20.17 2.80
CA VAL A 125 -49.40 -21.59 2.96
C VAL A 125 -48.47 -22.03 1.83
N ASP A 126 -47.38 -22.70 2.21
CA ASP A 126 -46.32 -23.18 1.30
C ASP A 126 -45.62 -22.07 0.49
N GLU A 127 -45.86 -20.78 0.81
CA GLU A 127 -45.17 -19.65 0.21
C GLU A 127 -43.79 -19.47 0.86
N ALA A 128 -42.74 -19.41 0.04
CA ALA A 128 -41.41 -19.01 0.43
C ALA A 128 -41.12 -17.61 -0.11
N LYS A 129 -40.62 -16.72 0.76
CA LYS A 129 -40.29 -15.34 0.41
C LYS A 129 -38.86 -15.00 0.79
N TYR A 130 -38.17 -14.33 -0.12
CA TYR A 130 -36.88 -13.72 0.17
C TYR A 130 -37.07 -12.35 0.84
N ILE A 131 -36.35 -12.14 1.93
CA ILE A 131 -36.23 -10.87 2.62
C ILE A 131 -34.76 -10.46 2.64
N GLU A 132 -34.52 -9.16 2.71
CA GLU A 132 -33.19 -8.57 2.68
C GLU A 132 -33.15 -7.44 3.70
N PHE A 133 -32.15 -7.48 4.58
CA PHE A 133 -31.77 -6.36 5.43
C PHE A 133 -30.50 -5.75 4.85
N ASP A 134 -30.49 -4.44 4.65
CA ASP A 134 -29.29 -3.75 4.19
C ASP A 134 -28.25 -3.73 5.32
N ILE A 135 -26.98 -3.89 4.97
CA ILE A 135 -25.84 -3.87 5.89
C ILE A 135 -24.65 -3.18 5.22
N THR A 136 -23.94 -2.35 5.97
CA THR A 136 -22.76 -1.62 5.52
C THR A 136 -21.62 -1.82 6.49
N ALA A 137 -20.40 -2.03 5.98
CA ALA A 137 -19.19 -2.08 6.80
C ALA A 137 -18.46 -0.73 6.78
N ASN A 138 -18.00 -0.29 7.95
CA ASN A 138 -17.23 0.94 8.07
C ASN A 138 -15.81 0.78 7.52
N LEU A 139 -15.15 1.91 7.25
CA LEU A 139 -13.78 1.91 6.69
C LEU A 139 -12.78 1.11 7.55
N LYS A 140 -12.86 1.22 8.87
CA LYS A 140 -11.94 0.56 9.81
C LYS A 140 -12.49 -0.76 10.35
N VAL A 141 -13.43 -1.40 9.65
CA VAL A 141 -13.94 -2.72 10.04
C VAL A 141 -12.80 -3.70 10.17
N SER A 142 -12.82 -4.49 11.25
CA SER A 142 -11.84 -5.53 11.50
C SER A 142 -12.20 -6.82 10.74
N THR A 143 -11.21 -7.66 10.45
CA THR A 143 -11.49 -9.02 9.95
C THR A 143 -12.01 -9.87 11.11
N ALA A 144 -13.32 -10.13 11.13
CA ALA A 144 -13.99 -10.79 12.24
C ALA A 144 -15.18 -11.65 11.79
N GLU A 145 -15.64 -12.53 12.68
CA GLU A 145 -16.89 -13.28 12.52
C GLU A 145 -17.98 -12.65 13.38
N TRP A 146 -19.07 -12.26 12.75
CA TRP A 146 -20.20 -11.60 13.38
C TRP A 146 -21.34 -12.60 13.58
N ARG A 147 -21.82 -12.72 14.82
CA ARG A 147 -22.91 -13.63 15.20
C ARG A 147 -24.18 -12.86 15.51
N PHE A 148 -25.26 -13.32 14.91
CA PHE A 148 -26.58 -12.71 15.01
C PHE A 148 -27.66 -13.76 15.19
N ILE A 149 -28.81 -13.32 15.66
CA ILE A 149 -30.05 -14.09 15.72
C ILE A 149 -31.15 -13.36 14.99
N LEU A 150 -31.90 -14.07 14.15
CA LEU A 150 -33.15 -13.61 13.56
C LEU A 150 -34.32 -14.12 14.41
N LYS A 151 -35.17 -13.21 14.86
CA LYS A 151 -36.46 -13.52 15.49
C LYS A 151 -37.58 -13.13 14.55
N ALA A 152 -38.63 -13.93 14.48
CA ALA A 152 -39.86 -13.58 13.77
C ALA A 152 -41.03 -13.72 14.73
N THR A 153 -41.80 -12.64 14.90
CA THR A 153 -43.04 -12.66 15.68
C THR A 153 -44.25 -12.44 14.78
N GLU A 154 -45.28 -13.26 14.95
CA GLU A 154 -46.51 -13.21 14.16
C GLU A 154 -47.65 -12.64 15.03
N SER A 155 -48.60 -11.92 14.42
CA SER A 155 -49.60 -11.16 15.19
C SER A 155 -50.53 -11.97 16.09
N GLU A 156 -50.75 -13.25 15.80
CA GLU A 156 -51.56 -14.19 16.57
C GLU A 156 -50.70 -15.09 17.49
N GLY A 157 -49.38 -14.85 17.55
CA GLY A 157 -48.44 -15.54 18.45
C GLY A 157 -47.82 -16.82 17.88
N PHE A 158 -48.03 -17.11 16.59
CA PHE A 158 -47.38 -18.22 15.89
C PHE A 158 -45.99 -17.84 15.38
N ASP A 159 -45.14 -17.46 16.34
CA ASP A 159 -43.78 -17.00 16.13
C ASP A 159 -42.88 -18.09 15.53
N LEU A 160 -41.69 -17.70 15.09
CA LEU A 160 -40.65 -18.68 14.78
C LEU A 160 -40.28 -19.47 16.05
N ASN A 161 -40.49 -20.79 16.02
CA ASN A 161 -40.31 -21.68 17.19
C ASN A 161 -38.99 -21.47 17.94
N GLU A 162 -37.90 -21.29 17.19
CA GLU A 162 -36.58 -20.99 17.73
C GLU A 162 -35.95 -19.83 16.96
N PRO A 163 -35.32 -18.84 17.64
CA PRO A 163 -34.52 -17.83 16.97
C PRO A 163 -33.51 -18.48 16.02
N TYR A 164 -33.40 -17.97 14.80
CA TYR A 164 -32.50 -18.53 13.81
C TYR A 164 -31.12 -17.89 13.95
N PRO A 165 -30.08 -18.61 14.44
CA PRO A 165 -28.74 -18.07 14.51
C PRO A 165 -28.13 -18.02 13.11
N PHE A 166 -27.40 -16.95 12.81
CA PHE A 166 -26.62 -16.84 11.60
C PHE A 166 -25.32 -16.10 11.89
N LEU A 167 -24.35 -16.32 11.00
CA LEU A 167 -23.07 -15.64 11.07
C LEU A 167 -22.63 -15.21 9.67
N PHE A 168 -21.86 -14.15 9.63
CA PHE A 168 -21.14 -13.70 8.44
C PHE A 168 -19.77 -13.18 8.86
N ARG A 169 -18.91 -12.91 7.88
CA ARG A 169 -17.57 -12.40 8.14
C ARG A 169 -17.43 -11.00 7.58
N THR A 170 -16.62 -10.19 8.23
CA THR A 170 -16.10 -8.95 7.67
C THR A 170 -14.65 -9.15 7.28
N LYS A 171 -14.17 -8.33 6.35
CA LYS A 171 -12.76 -8.30 5.96
C LYS A 171 -12.25 -6.87 6.03
N SER A 172 -11.20 -6.67 6.80
CA SER A 172 -10.51 -5.38 6.87
C SER A 172 -9.82 -5.06 5.54
N VAL A 173 -9.56 -3.79 5.32
CA VAL A 173 -8.69 -3.37 4.21
C VAL A 173 -7.27 -3.91 4.42
N ASP A 174 -6.60 -4.27 3.33
CA ASP A 174 -5.17 -4.58 3.38
C ASP A 174 -4.41 -3.32 3.82
N LEU A 175 -3.52 -3.44 4.80
CA LEU A 175 -2.89 -2.27 5.41
C LEU A 175 -1.74 -1.74 4.56
N SER A 176 -1.69 -0.42 4.44
CA SER A 176 -0.51 0.28 3.94
C SER A 176 0.58 0.30 5.01
N LYS A 177 1.83 0.53 4.60
CA LYS A 177 2.92 0.75 5.56
C LYS A 177 3.92 1.73 4.97
N MET A 178 3.94 2.95 5.51
CA MET A 178 4.87 3.97 5.04
C MET A 178 6.27 3.71 5.60
N LEU A 179 7.27 3.96 4.76
CA LEU A 179 8.69 3.90 5.12
C LEU A 179 9.41 5.12 4.53
N LEU A 180 10.29 5.74 5.31
CA LEU A 180 11.35 6.58 4.75
C LEU A 180 12.40 5.68 4.09
N ALA A 181 12.27 5.47 2.78
CA ALA A 181 13.10 4.53 2.02
C ALA A 181 14.56 4.99 1.89
N ASP A 182 14.74 6.27 1.54
CA ASP A 182 16.04 6.90 1.38
C ASP A 182 15.91 8.44 1.39
N TYR A 183 17.03 9.15 1.36
CA TYR A 183 17.07 10.60 1.19
C TYR A 183 18.33 11.06 0.45
N ALA A 184 18.25 12.23 -0.19
CA ALA A 184 19.31 12.81 -1.00
C ALA A 184 19.47 14.30 -0.75
N ILE A 185 20.68 14.83 -0.99
CA ILE A 185 20.94 16.27 -0.96
C ILE A 185 21.27 16.73 -2.37
N SER A 186 20.69 17.86 -2.78
CA SER A 186 21.06 18.56 -4.00
C SER A 186 21.29 20.05 -3.71
N ASN A 187 22.22 20.63 -4.46
CA ASN A 187 22.56 22.04 -4.44
C ASN A 187 22.85 22.49 -5.87
N ASP A 188 22.86 23.81 -6.09
CA ASP A 188 23.06 24.41 -7.41
C ASP A 188 24.42 24.07 -8.04
N PHE A 189 25.37 23.60 -7.22
CA PHE A 189 26.72 23.25 -7.63
C PHE A 189 26.89 21.77 -7.98
N GLY A 190 25.87 20.92 -7.77
CA GLY A 190 25.91 19.49 -8.05
C GLY A 190 26.86 18.69 -7.13
N THR A 191 27.21 19.21 -5.96
CA THR A 191 28.20 18.61 -5.04
C THR A 191 27.58 17.79 -3.90
N HIS A 192 26.26 17.74 -3.80
CA HIS A 192 25.50 16.85 -2.90
C HIS A 192 25.92 16.86 -1.42
N TYR A 193 26.48 17.98 -0.94
CA TYR A 193 26.74 18.22 0.48
C TYR A 193 25.97 19.44 0.98
N ILE A 194 25.89 19.59 2.31
CA ILE A 194 25.21 20.70 2.98
C ILE A 194 26.24 21.74 3.44
N PRO A 195 26.37 22.91 2.77
CA PRO A 195 27.24 23.98 3.24
C PRO A 195 26.64 24.68 4.46
N LYS A 196 27.50 25.25 5.30
CA LYS A 196 27.09 25.94 6.51
C LYS A 196 26.28 27.21 6.17
N ASN A 197 25.08 27.32 6.73
CA ASN A 197 24.15 28.45 6.54
C ASN A 197 23.70 28.70 5.08
N GLU A 198 23.90 27.74 4.18
CA GLU A 198 23.40 27.83 2.80
C GLU A 198 22.13 26.98 2.61
N LEU A 199 21.29 27.38 1.66
CA LEU A 199 20.07 26.66 1.32
C LEU A 199 20.42 25.47 0.42
N VAL A 200 19.94 24.30 0.79
CA VAL A 200 20.03 23.08 -0.03
C VAL A 200 18.66 22.40 -0.10
N THR A 201 18.46 21.59 -1.12
CA THR A 201 17.26 20.78 -1.27
C THR A 201 17.53 19.38 -0.76
N LEU A 202 16.87 19.02 0.35
CA LEU A 202 16.77 17.65 0.85
C LEU A 202 15.57 16.98 0.17
N THR A 203 15.82 15.93 -0.61
CA THR A 203 14.76 15.07 -1.11
C THR A 203 14.60 13.89 -0.17
N VAL A 204 13.42 13.68 0.40
CA VAL A 204 13.08 12.45 1.15
C VAL A 204 12.16 11.58 0.32
N ARG A 205 12.39 10.26 0.32
CA ARG A 205 11.55 9.30 -0.39
C ARG A 205 10.67 8.54 0.60
N ILE A 206 9.37 8.78 0.53
CA ILE A 206 8.36 8.03 1.29
C ILE A 206 7.83 6.93 0.38
N GLN A 207 7.94 5.68 0.81
CA GLN A 207 7.51 4.50 0.05
C GLN A 207 6.43 3.74 0.80
N ASN A 208 5.43 3.23 0.08
CA ASN A 208 4.50 2.25 0.61
C ASN A 208 5.10 0.84 0.50
N ILE A 209 5.52 0.28 1.62
CA ILE A 209 6.03 -1.10 1.73
C ILE A 209 4.96 -2.07 2.26
N GLY A 210 3.71 -1.61 2.42
CA GLY A 210 2.57 -2.45 2.81
C GLY A 210 1.97 -3.19 1.62
N GLU A 211 1.05 -4.11 1.92
CA GLU A 211 0.30 -4.86 0.90
C GLU A 211 -0.95 -4.08 0.43
N GLY A 212 -1.42 -3.12 1.23
CA GLY A 212 -2.53 -2.24 0.90
C GLY A 212 -2.10 -0.95 0.22
N LEU A 213 -2.99 -0.36 -0.59
CA LEU A 213 -2.86 1.01 -1.07
C LEU A 213 -3.19 2.01 0.05
N THR A 214 -2.70 3.24 -0.09
CA THR A 214 -3.19 4.38 0.71
C THR A 214 -3.77 5.44 -0.22
N GLU A 215 -4.91 6.04 0.16
CA GLU A 215 -5.59 7.09 -0.62
C GLU A 215 -4.82 8.43 -0.60
N TYR A 216 -4.19 8.73 0.53
CA TYR A 216 -3.32 9.89 0.73
C TYR A 216 -2.30 9.62 1.85
N VAL A 217 -1.24 10.42 1.88
CA VAL A 217 -0.25 10.39 2.97
C VAL A 217 0.04 11.81 3.43
N ASN A 218 -0.14 12.07 4.72
CA ASN A 218 0.22 13.33 5.33
C ASN A 218 1.63 13.23 5.89
N LEU A 219 2.49 14.16 5.48
CA LEU A 219 3.87 14.30 5.93
C LEU A 219 4.02 15.61 6.72
N ASP A 220 4.28 15.45 8.01
CA ASP A 220 4.55 16.51 8.96
C ASP A 220 6.04 16.58 9.29
N VAL A 221 6.69 17.67 8.90
CA VAL A 221 8.07 17.99 9.25
C VAL A 221 8.09 18.76 10.56
N ILE A 222 8.59 18.11 11.62
CA ILE A 222 8.61 18.69 12.95
C ILE A 222 9.73 19.74 13.03
N SER A 223 9.32 21.00 13.17
CA SER A 223 10.25 22.12 13.32
C SER A 223 11.08 21.99 14.60
N ASN A 224 12.38 22.32 14.51
CA ASN A 224 13.25 22.41 15.68
C ASN A 224 14.32 23.52 15.48
N HIS A 225 15.13 23.78 16.51
CA HIS A 225 16.15 24.85 16.48
C HIS A 225 17.46 24.48 15.76
N THR A 226 17.57 23.26 15.22
CA THR A 226 18.81 22.75 14.61
C THR A 226 18.87 22.98 13.10
N PHE A 227 17.74 23.29 12.46
CA PHE A 227 17.65 23.65 11.04
C PHE A 227 16.57 24.72 10.84
N SER A 228 16.46 25.26 9.63
CA SER A 228 15.36 26.13 9.24
C SER A 228 14.91 25.83 7.82
N MET A 229 13.62 26.00 7.57
CA MET A 229 12.97 25.82 6.27
C MET A 229 12.25 27.11 5.87
N PRO A 230 12.93 28.02 5.15
CA PRO A 230 12.32 29.28 4.74
C PRO A 230 11.07 29.03 3.86
N ASN A 231 9.97 29.73 4.16
CA ASN A 231 8.72 29.71 3.38
C ASN A 231 8.01 28.34 3.30
N PHE A 232 8.15 27.49 4.31
CA PHE A 232 7.48 26.19 4.37
C PHE A 232 6.71 26.01 5.67
N SER A 233 5.47 25.52 5.58
CA SER A 233 4.55 25.34 6.72
C SER A 233 4.88 24.13 7.60
N GLY A 234 5.66 23.17 7.08
CA GLY A 234 5.91 21.89 7.75
C GLY A 234 5.01 20.76 7.26
N TYR A 235 3.93 21.04 6.52
CA TYR A 235 2.91 20.04 6.15
C TYR A 235 2.85 19.84 4.64
N ILE A 236 2.83 18.58 4.20
CA ILE A 236 2.62 18.15 2.81
C ILE A 236 1.65 16.98 2.78
N GLU A 237 0.67 17.05 1.90
CA GLU A 237 -0.19 15.91 1.55
C GLU A 237 0.30 15.32 0.23
N LEU A 238 0.53 14.01 0.23
CA LEU A 238 0.94 13.22 -0.92
C LEU A 238 -0.29 12.45 -1.44
N PRO A 239 -0.39 12.25 -2.76
CA PRO A 239 -1.50 11.52 -3.37
C PRO A 239 -1.44 10.02 -3.05
N GLU A 240 -2.36 9.26 -3.65
CA GLU A 240 -2.41 7.80 -3.58
C GLU A 240 -1.04 7.15 -3.82
N LEU A 241 -0.70 6.17 -2.98
CA LEU A 241 0.48 5.31 -3.15
C LEU A 241 0.09 3.84 -3.09
N LYS A 242 0.29 3.14 -4.20
CA LYS A 242 0.08 1.68 -4.29
C LYS A 242 1.21 0.91 -3.62
N PRO A 243 1.03 -0.39 -3.33
CA PRO A 243 2.10 -1.24 -2.82
C PRO A 243 3.38 -1.15 -3.69
N GLY A 244 4.50 -0.82 -3.06
CA GLY A 244 5.80 -0.64 -3.68
C GLY A 244 6.06 0.75 -4.30
N GLU A 245 5.02 1.58 -4.51
CA GLU A 245 5.18 2.94 -5.04
C GLU A 245 5.77 3.89 -3.99
N TYR A 246 6.32 5.00 -4.48
CA TYR A 246 6.95 6.02 -3.65
C TYR A 246 6.64 7.43 -4.13
N ALA A 247 6.77 8.39 -3.22
CA ALA A 247 6.76 9.80 -3.48
C ALA A 247 8.06 10.46 -2.98
N ASP A 248 8.63 11.31 -3.83
CA ASP A 248 9.79 12.12 -3.49
C ASP A 248 9.34 13.51 -3.06
N VAL A 249 9.78 13.95 -1.88
CA VAL A 249 9.43 15.23 -1.29
C VAL A 249 10.66 16.11 -1.15
N ASP A 250 10.65 17.25 -1.82
CA ASP A 250 11.76 18.20 -1.83
C ASP A 250 11.56 19.27 -0.73
N LEU A 251 12.47 19.28 0.25
CA LEU A 251 12.49 20.16 1.41
C LEU A 251 13.68 21.12 1.32
N ASN A 252 13.41 22.43 1.25
CA ASN A 252 14.48 23.44 1.24
C ASN A 252 14.93 23.72 2.68
N ILE A 253 16.15 23.29 3.02
CA ILE A 253 16.69 23.33 4.38
C ILE A 253 17.99 24.13 4.42
N LYS A 254 18.28 24.71 5.59
CA LYS A 254 19.61 25.25 5.94
C LYS A 254 19.89 25.03 7.42
N SER A 255 21.16 24.83 7.77
CA SER A 255 21.60 24.66 9.16
C SER A 255 22.92 25.38 9.46
N SER A 256 23.08 25.78 10.72
CA SER A 256 24.32 26.32 11.30
C SER A 256 25.08 25.30 12.16
N ARG A 257 24.47 24.14 12.44
CA ARG A 257 24.97 23.09 13.33
C ARG A 257 25.65 22.02 12.51
N ASP A 258 26.83 21.58 12.95
CA ASP A 258 27.60 20.55 12.24
C ASP A 258 26.82 19.23 12.13
N HIS A 259 26.01 18.89 13.13
CA HIS A 259 25.09 17.76 13.12
C HIS A 259 23.68 18.22 13.50
N PHE A 260 22.68 17.75 12.77
CA PHE A 260 21.28 18.08 13.03
C PHE A 260 20.35 16.97 12.53
N ALA A 261 19.11 16.97 12.99
CA ALA A 261 18.14 15.97 12.61
C ALA A 261 16.80 16.60 12.23
N ILE A 262 16.16 15.99 11.24
CA ILE A 262 14.80 16.32 10.81
C ILE A 262 13.91 15.16 11.21
N LEU A 263 12.89 15.45 12.00
CA LEU A 263 11.87 14.49 12.40
C LEU A 263 10.68 14.63 11.46
N LEU A 264 10.22 13.49 10.95
CA LEU A 264 9.09 13.39 10.03
C LEU A 264 8.03 12.52 10.70
N ASN A 265 6.82 13.04 10.81
CA ASN A 265 5.63 12.24 11.13
C ASN A 265 4.87 12.00 9.84
N VAL A 266 4.48 10.75 9.63
CA VAL A 266 3.75 10.30 8.45
C VAL A 266 2.49 9.63 8.92
N SER A 267 1.34 10.05 8.41
CA SER A 267 0.06 9.38 8.64
C SER A 267 -0.65 9.07 7.33
N ASP A 268 -1.32 7.93 7.27
CA ASP A 268 -2.10 7.52 6.11
C ASP A 268 -3.61 7.82 6.30
N TYR A 269 -4.42 7.46 5.30
CA TYR A 269 -5.88 7.66 5.33
C TYR A 269 -6.63 6.82 6.38
N LEU A 270 -5.97 5.84 7.00
CA LEU A 270 -6.50 5.05 8.11
C LEU A 270 -6.03 5.58 9.48
N ASP A 271 -5.37 6.74 9.49
CA ASP A 271 -4.70 7.35 10.64
C ASP A 271 -3.57 6.48 11.21
N GLN A 272 -2.93 5.66 10.37
CA GLN A 272 -1.76 4.89 10.79
C GLN A 272 -0.52 5.80 10.79
N GLU A 273 0.02 6.06 11.98
CA GLU A 273 1.16 6.94 12.15
C GLU A 273 2.51 6.18 12.09
N SER A 274 3.52 6.84 11.54
CA SER A 274 4.92 6.41 11.54
C SER A 274 5.83 7.62 11.69
N SER A 275 6.85 7.50 12.54
CA SER A 275 7.83 8.59 12.75
C SER A 275 9.20 8.18 12.24
N PHE A 276 9.83 9.07 11.49
CA PHE A 276 11.17 8.88 10.93
C PHE A 276 12.11 10.00 11.35
N LYS A 277 13.40 9.69 11.37
CA LYS A 277 14.47 10.63 11.68
C LYS A 277 15.50 10.62 10.57
N VAL A 278 15.75 11.79 9.99
CA VAL A 278 16.81 12.03 9.02
C VAL A 278 17.97 12.68 9.76
N ASP A 279 19.08 11.97 9.91
CA ASP A 279 20.30 12.47 10.55
C ASP A 279 21.23 13.09 9.49
N LEU A 280 21.55 14.37 9.65
CA LEU A 280 22.30 15.18 8.70
C LEU A 280 23.55 15.81 9.34
N GLU A 281 24.57 15.99 8.51
CA GLU A 281 25.87 16.55 8.86
C GLU A 281 26.31 17.55 7.79
N LEU A 282 26.86 18.68 8.21
CA LEU A 282 27.42 19.66 7.29
C LEU A 282 28.67 19.10 6.60
N MET A 283 28.91 19.52 5.35
CA MET A 283 30.07 19.10 4.53
C MET A 283 30.18 17.60 4.23
N LYS A 284 29.28 16.75 4.77
CA LYS A 284 29.14 15.35 4.39
C LYS A 284 28.49 15.25 3.01
N HIS A 285 29.02 14.36 2.17
CA HIS A 285 28.43 14.07 0.86
C HIS A 285 27.33 13.03 0.99
N TYR A 286 26.22 13.29 0.30
CA TYR A 286 25.05 12.43 0.22
C TYR A 286 24.85 11.94 -1.20
N ARG A 287 23.99 10.94 -1.36
CA ARG A 287 23.52 10.46 -2.66
C ARG A 287 22.79 11.57 -3.41
N SER A 288 22.81 11.47 -4.73
CA SER A 288 21.94 12.25 -5.60
C SER A 288 20.52 11.67 -5.62
N LYS A 289 19.52 12.48 -6.02
CA LYS A 289 18.11 12.05 -6.14
C LYS A 289 17.92 10.81 -7.02
N LYS A 290 18.75 10.65 -8.06
CA LYS A 290 18.72 9.49 -8.99
C LYS A 290 19.24 8.20 -8.36
N GLU A 291 19.97 8.30 -7.25
CA GLU A 291 20.63 7.18 -6.59
C GLU A 291 19.87 6.66 -5.37
N MET A 292 18.77 7.34 -4.99
CA MET A 292 17.90 6.94 -3.89
C MET A 292 17.29 5.56 -4.14
N MET A 293 17.23 4.75 -3.09
CA MET A 293 16.79 3.37 -3.14
C MET A 293 15.30 3.18 -2.90
N LEU A 294 14.85 1.97 -3.20
CA LEU A 294 13.57 1.41 -2.81
C LEU A 294 13.83 0.15 -1.98
N HIS A 295 12.85 -0.19 -1.17
CA HIS A 295 12.81 -1.45 -0.43
C HIS A 295 11.74 -2.37 -0.99
N ASP A 296 11.90 -3.65 -0.72
CA ASP A 296 10.90 -4.67 -1.01
C ASP A 296 9.67 -4.51 -0.10
N ILE A 297 8.50 -4.89 -0.63
CA ILE A 297 7.25 -4.95 0.12
C ILE A 297 7.42 -5.90 1.32
N GLY A 298 6.93 -5.48 2.48
CA GLY A 298 7.03 -6.24 3.73
C GLY A 298 8.38 -6.14 4.45
N THR A 299 9.33 -5.30 3.99
CA THR A 299 10.61 -5.12 4.69
C THR A 299 10.42 -4.70 6.16
N THR A 300 11.31 -5.20 7.01
CA THR A 300 11.42 -4.82 8.42
C THR A 300 12.62 -3.93 8.71
N ILE A 301 13.43 -3.63 7.68
CA ILE A 301 14.60 -2.76 7.81
C ILE A 301 14.12 -1.33 8.06
N THR A 302 14.60 -0.74 9.15
CA THR A 302 14.19 0.60 9.60
C THR A 302 15.29 1.65 9.43
N THR A 303 16.46 1.32 8.88
CA THR A 303 17.56 2.27 8.69
C THR A 303 17.26 3.19 7.50
N PRO A 304 16.94 4.48 7.74
CA PRO A 304 16.81 5.43 6.65
C PRO A 304 18.23 5.72 6.14
N TYR A 305 18.45 5.59 4.83
CA TYR A 305 19.77 5.58 4.18
C TYR A 305 20.50 4.21 4.22
N PRO A 306 19.93 3.15 3.62
CA PRO A 306 20.56 1.83 3.61
C PRO A 306 21.86 1.86 2.80
N ASP A 307 22.95 1.29 3.33
CA ASP A 307 24.22 1.16 2.60
C ASP A 307 24.01 0.38 1.29
N ARG A 308 24.57 0.86 0.17
CA ARG A 308 24.60 0.05 -1.05
C ARG A 308 25.32 -1.27 -0.74
N LEU A 309 24.82 -2.38 -1.26
CA LEU A 309 25.61 -3.61 -1.45
C LEU A 309 26.95 -3.35 -2.18
N SER A 310 27.07 -2.19 -2.84
CA SER A 310 28.25 -1.70 -3.55
C SER A 310 29.02 -0.57 -2.86
N GLU A 311 28.60 0.00 -1.72
CA GLU A 311 29.31 1.08 -1.03
C GLU A 311 30.40 0.47 -0.13
N ILE A 312 31.65 0.55 -0.60
CA ILE A 312 32.81 0.11 0.16
C ILE A 312 33.26 1.30 1.02
N ASP A 313 33.68 1.04 2.27
CA ASP A 313 34.13 2.08 3.23
C ASP A 313 35.15 3.08 2.65
N VAL A 314 35.99 2.64 1.71
CA VAL A 314 36.98 3.49 1.02
C VAL A 314 36.36 4.60 0.14
N GLU A 315 35.07 4.52 -0.16
CA GLU A 315 34.35 5.58 -0.87
C GLU A 315 33.75 6.62 0.10
N ARG A 316 33.79 6.33 1.40
CA ARG A 316 33.32 7.20 2.49
C ARG A 316 34.52 7.83 3.19
N ASN A 317 34.31 9.04 3.75
CA ASN A 317 35.30 9.72 4.59
C ASN A 317 36.69 9.89 3.96
N ILE A 318 36.77 10.19 2.65
CA ILE A 318 38.04 10.47 1.96
C ILE A 318 38.80 11.56 2.74
N PRO A 319 40.01 11.29 3.27
CA PRO A 319 40.74 12.25 4.09
C PRO A 319 41.03 13.54 3.35
N ILE A 320 41.03 14.66 4.06
CA ILE A 320 41.43 15.96 3.51
C ILE A 320 42.89 16.22 3.86
N GLY A 321 43.72 16.38 2.83
CA GLY A 321 45.14 16.68 2.95
C GLY A 321 45.47 18.15 2.68
N ARG A 322 46.78 18.46 2.69
CA ARG A 322 47.28 19.79 2.35
C ARG A 322 47.43 19.92 0.82
N LYS A 323 47.20 21.12 0.28
CA LYS A 323 47.44 21.41 -1.14
C LYS A 323 48.87 21.06 -1.55
N ASN A 324 49.01 20.38 -2.69
CA ASN A 324 50.31 20.01 -3.26
C ASN A 324 50.49 20.63 -4.66
N PRO A 325 51.08 21.83 -4.75
CA PRO A 325 51.30 22.49 -6.05
C PRO A 325 52.40 21.82 -6.89
N ASN A 326 53.21 20.94 -6.30
CA ASN A 326 54.33 20.28 -6.97
C ASN A 326 53.95 18.90 -7.55
N ALA A 327 52.70 18.48 -7.39
CA ALA A 327 52.22 17.20 -7.88
C ALA A 327 51.39 17.33 -9.16
N MET A 328 51.40 16.28 -9.95
CA MET A 328 50.46 16.06 -11.04
C MET A 328 50.04 14.60 -11.07
N ALA A 329 48.88 14.35 -11.67
CA ALA A 329 48.36 13.00 -11.78
C ALA A 329 47.85 12.70 -13.19
N VAL A 330 47.94 11.44 -13.59
CA VAL A 330 47.28 10.89 -14.77
C VAL A 330 46.31 9.82 -14.27
N VAL A 331 45.04 9.97 -14.57
CA VAL A 331 43.98 9.04 -14.16
C VAL A 331 43.25 8.59 -15.41
N LEU A 332 43.48 7.33 -15.79
CA LEU A 332 42.91 6.72 -16.98
C LEU A 332 42.10 5.49 -16.57
N ALA A 333 40.90 5.37 -17.13
CA ALA A 333 40.05 4.20 -16.94
C ALA A 333 39.45 3.77 -18.26
N LEU A 334 39.34 2.46 -18.44
CA LEU A 334 38.78 1.86 -19.63
C LEU A 334 38.03 0.58 -19.25
N GLU A 335 36.71 0.69 -19.13
CA GLU A 335 35.82 -0.42 -18.80
C GLU A 335 35.42 -1.22 -20.03
N ASN A 336 35.09 -0.53 -21.13
CA ASN A 336 34.59 -1.12 -22.36
C ASN A 336 35.59 -0.94 -23.52
N TYR A 337 35.89 -2.03 -24.21
CA TYR A 337 36.79 -2.07 -25.37
C TYR A 337 35.97 -2.20 -26.66
N ASP A 338 36.49 -1.65 -27.76
CA ASP A 338 35.82 -1.74 -29.06
C ASP A 338 35.90 -3.18 -29.64
N ASP A 339 36.94 -3.94 -29.26
CA ASP A 339 37.06 -5.36 -29.59
C ASP A 339 36.18 -6.21 -28.67
N ILE A 340 35.10 -6.78 -29.26
CA ILE A 340 34.11 -7.62 -28.57
C ILE A 340 34.75 -8.87 -27.92
N LEU A 341 35.94 -9.28 -28.36
CA LEU A 341 36.65 -10.42 -27.77
C LEU A 341 37.33 -10.09 -26.44
N LEU A 342 37.52 -8.82 -26.11
CA LEU A 342 38.12 -8.40 -24.84
C LEU A 342 37.06 -8.37 -23.73
N PRO A 343 37.39 -8.86 -22.52
CA PRO A 343 36.47 -8.82 -21.39
C PRO A 343 36.22 -7.40 -20.90
N VAL A 344 35.05 -7.14 -20.34
CA VAL A 344 34.76 -5.87 -19.67
C VAL A 344 35.60 -5.76 -18.40
N ALA A 345 36.37 -4.67 -18.26
CA ALA A 345 37.12 -4.36 -17.05
C ALA A 345 36.19 -3.72 -16.02
N LYS A 346 35.33 -4.56 -15.42
CA LYS A 346 34.28 -4.14 -14.50
C LYS A 346 34.81 -3.18 -13.44
N TYR A 347 34.06 -2.10 -13.21
CA TYR A 347 34.33 -1.07 -12.20
C TYR A 347 35.50 -0.12 -12.49
N ALA A 348 36.22 -0.27 -13.61
CA ALA A 348 37.37 0.58 -13.93
C ALA A 348 37.04 2.09 -13.93
N GLU A 349 35.90 2.48 -14.50
CA GLU A 349 35.47 3.89 -14.51
C GLU A 349 35.11 4.38 -13.11
N ARG A 350 34.43 3.55 -12.31
CA ARG A 350 34.06 3.88 -10.92
C ARG A 350 35.31 4.07 -10.06
N ASP A 351 36.26 3.15 -10.14
CA ASP A 351 37.47 3.19 -9.33
C ASP A 351 38.33 4.42 -9.66
N ALA A 352 38.42 4.79 -10.94
CA ALA A 352 39.08 6.03 -11.35
C ALA A 352 38.38 7.29 -10.83
N ARG A 353 37.03 7.32 -10.82
CA ARG A 353 36.28 8.45 -10.24
C ARG A 353 36.57 8.60 -8.74
N VAL A 354 36.57 7.49 -8.00
CA VAL A 354 36.90 7.48 -6.57
C VAL A 354 38.36 7.90 -6.35
N PHE A 355 39.31 7.35 -7.11
CA PHE A 355 40.73 7.69 -6.99
C PHE A 355 40.99 9.17 -7.31
N ARG A 356 40.26 9.74 -8.26
CA ARG A 356 40.32 11.18 -8.56
C ARG A 356 39.88 12.03 -7.36
N LEU A 357 38.83 11.62 -6.64
CA LEU A 357 38.42 12.30 -5.40
C LEU A 357 39.52 12.23 -4.33
N TYR A 358 40.24 11.12 -4.22
CA TYR A 358 41.43 11.04 -3.35
C TYR A 358 42.52 12.01 -3.77
N LEU A 359 42.83 12.12 -5.06
CA LEU A 359 43.83 13.07 -5.55
C LEU A 359 43.45 14.52 -5.22
N GLN A 360 42.18 14.87 -5.35
CA GLN A 360 41.68 16.21 -5.05
C GLN A 360 41.67 16.48 -3.53
N ASN A 361 41.09 15.57 -2.75
CA ASN A 361 40.87 15.78 -1.32
C ASN A 361 42.12 15.46 -0.49
N SER A 362 42.67 14.25 -0.63
CA SER A 362 43.78 13.76 0.21
C SER A 362 45.15 14.23 -0.27
N PHE A 363 45.37 14.31 -1.59
CA PHE A 363 46.65 14.77 -2.14
C PHE A 363 46.64 16.28 -2.45
N GLY A 364 45.47 16.93 -2.38
CA GLY A 364 45.33 18.38 -2.52
C GLY A 364 45.67 18.89 -3.91
N LEU A 365 45.37 18.11 -4.97
CA LEU A 365 45.54 18.51 -6.37
C LEU A 365 44.28 19.25 -6.86
N ASP A 366 44.48 20.33 -7.61
CA ASP A 366 43.41 20.99 -8.34
C ASP A 366 43.13 20.28 -9.69
N ASP A 367 41.96 20.49 -10.28
CA ASP A 367 41.53 19.83 -11.54
C ASP A 367 42.56 19.89 -12.67
N TYR A 368 43.23 21.05 -12.83
CA TYR A 368 44.19 21.25 -13.90
C TYR A 368 45.48 20.44 -13.68
N GLN A 369 45.75 19.92 -12.48
CA GLN A 369 46.92 19.08 -12.18
C GLN A 369 46.67 17.60 -12.50
N VAL A 370 45.42 17.21 -12.78
CA VAL A 370 45.04 15.84 -13.14
C VAL A 370 44.81 15.76 -14.65
N LEU A 371 45.32 14.71 -15.31
CA LEU A 371 45.09 14.42 -16.72
C LEU A 371 44.14 13.22 -16.88
N PRO A 372 43.05 13.35 -17.67
CA PRO A 372 42.56 14.59 -18.27
C PRO A 372 42.05 15.58 -17.20
N SER A 373 42.12 16.89 -17.50
CA SER A 373 41.72 17.95 -16.55
C SER A 373 40.25 17.88 -16.20
N LYS A 374 39.41 17.38 -17.11
CA LYS A 374 37.98 17.15 -16.87
C LYS A 374 37.62 15.68 -17.09
N PRO A 375 36.89 15.04 -16.17
CA PRO A 375 36.56 13.61 -16.27
C PRO A 375 35.87 13.19 -17.57
N TRP A 376 35.01 14.05 -18.13
CA TRP A 376 34.26 13.74 -19.34
C TRP A 376 35.11 13.72 -20.62
N GLN A 377 36.34 14.26 -20.61
CA GLN A 377 37.21 14.27 -21.80
C GLN A 377 37.62 12.87 -22.25
N MET A 378 37.52 11.87 -21.36
CA MET A 378 37.84 10.47 -21.62
C MET A 378 36.82 9.53 -20.98
N GLU A 379 35.54 9.93 -20.90
CA GLU A 379 34.50 9.15 -20.21
C GLU A 379 34.25 7.78 -20.83
N SER A 380 34.51 7.62 -22.13
CA SER A 380 34.40 6.32 -22.80
C SER A 380 35.72 5.56 -22.89
N GLY A 381 36.72 6.00 -22.11
CA GLY A 381 38.08 5.46 -22.03
C GLY A 381 39.03 5.90 -23.15
N PRO A 382 40.35 5.89 -22.89
CA PRO A 382 41.38 6.38 -23.82
C PRO A 382 41.60 5.45 -25.01
N ASN A 383 41.64 6.03 -26.21
CA ASN A 383 42.15 5.34 -27.41
C ASN A 383 43.67 5.46 -27.50
N ARG A 384 44.29 4.83 -28.51
CA ARG A 384 45.74 4.89 -28.74
C ARG A 384 46.25 6.33 -28.87
N ASP A 385 45.59 7.17 -29.66
CA ASP A 385 46.00 8.56 -29.86
C ASP A 385 45.99 9.36 -28.54
N ASP A 386 45.09 9.03 -27.62
CA ASP A 386 45.03 9.65 -26.30
C ASP A 386 46.21 9.24 -25.41
N PHE A 387 46.63 7.97 -25.46
CA PHE A 387 47.85 7.53 -24.79
C PHE A 387 49.08 8.23 -25.36
N ASP A 388 49.19 8.32 -26.69
CA ASP A 388 50.31 8.98 -27.35
C ASP A 388 50.35 10.48 -26.99
N LYS A 389 49.20 11.18 -27.02
CA LYS A 389 49.12 12.59 -26.57
C LYS A 389 49.57 12.80 -25.13
N ILE A 390 49.27 11.86 -24.23
CA ILE A 390 49.65 12.01 -22.82
C ILE A 390 51.13 11.67 -22.60
N PHE A 391 51.58 10.54 -23.14
CA PHE A 391 52.83 9.90 -22.75
C PHE A 391 53.97 10.01 -23.78
N ASP A 392 53.76 10.64 -24.94
CA ASP A 392 54.83 10.80 -25.94
C ASP A 392 56.08 11.48 -25.32
N PRO A 393 57.28 10.86 -25.44
CA PRO A 393 58.50 11.31 -24.77
C PRO A 393 59.11 12.58 -25.36
N HIS A 394 58.59 13.07 -26.49
CA HIS A 394 59.04 14.27 -27.18
C HIS A 394 58.02 15.41 -27.10
N GLN A 395 56.72 15.10 -27.28
CA GLN A 395 55.64 16.07 -27.44
C GLN A 395 54.46 15.88 -26.47
N GLY A 396 54.46 14.85 -25.64
CA GLY A 396 53.34 14.51 -24.78
C GLY A 396 53.01 15.55 -23.71
N ASP A 397 51.73 15.60 -23.32
CA ASP A 397 51.20 16.53 -22.32
C ASP A 397 51.92 16.41 -20.97
N LEU A 398 52.20 15.18 -20.54
CA LEU A 398 52.89 14.93 -19.28
C LEU A 398 54.29 15.57 -19.29
N ARG A 399 55.03 15.35 -20.37
CA ARG A 399 56.36 15.96 -20.58
C ARG A 399 56.27 17.48 -20.57
N ASN A 400 55.37 18.05 -21.37
CA ASN A 400 55.24 19.50 -21.49
C ASN A 400 54.93 20.15 -20.14
N ARG A 401 54.10 19.50 -19.33
CA ARG A 401 53.78 19.97 -17.97
C ARG A 401 54.97 19.89 -17.02
N ILE A 402 55.76 18.81 -17.06
CA ILE A 402 56.99 18.69 -16.25
C ILE A 402 58.00 19.80 -16.62
N PHE A 403 58.25 20.00 -17.91
CA PHE A 403 59.16 21.06 -18.38
C PHE A 403 58.67 22.45 -18.01
N THR A 404 57.36 22.69 -18.14
CA THR A 404 56.77 24.00 -17.81
C THR A 404 56.85 24.28 -16.31
N ALA A 405 56.53 23.29 -15.47
CA ALA A 405 56.63 23.40 -14.01
C ALA A 405 58.07 23.69 -13.55
N SER A 406 59.06 23.01 -14.14
CA SER A 406 60.48 23.26 -13.85
C SER A 406 60.94 24.64 -14.30
N LYS A 407 60.55 25.07 -15.51
CA LYS A 407 61.07 26.30 -16.13
C LYS A 407 60.39 27.58 -15.65
N TYR A 408 59.08 27.54 -15.38
CA TYR A 408 58.28 28.74 -15.13
C TYR A 408 57.72 28.83 -13.70
N SER A 409 57.63 27.71 -12.99
CA SER A 409 57.06 27.67 -11.63
C SER A 409 58.11 27.50 -10.53
N GLY A 410 59.40 27.43 -10.88
CA GLY A 410 60.50 27.29 -9.92
C GLY A 410 60.49 25.96 -9.16
N ILE A 411 59.81 24.95 -9.68
CA ILE A 411 59.64 23.64 -9.05
C ILE A 411 60.81 22.74 -9.45
N ASN A 412 61.70 22.46 -8.49
CA ASN A 412 62.89 21.62 -8.75
C ASN A 412 62.60 20.11 -8.75
N LYS A 413 61.42 19.70 -8.25
CA LYS A 413 60.97 18.31 -8.22
C LYS A 413 59.46 18.26 -8.40
N VAL A 414 59.01 17.46 -9.36
CA VAL A 414 57.59 17.21 -9.62
C VAL A 414 57.25 15.78 -9.20
N ASP A 415 56.22 15.61 -8.39
CA ASP A 415 55.70 14.29 -8.04
C ASP A 415 54.63 13.89 -9.06
N ILE A 416 54.75 12.70 -9.65
CA ILE A 416 53.85 12.21 -10.70
C ILE A 416 53.13 10.98 -10.17
N HIS A 417 51.80 11.05 -10.13
CA HIS A 417 50.91 9.94 -9.80
C HIS A 417 50.29 9.38 -11.08
N ILE A 418 50.37 8.07 -11.29
CA ILE A 418 49.74 7.43 -12.44
C ILE A 418 48.78 6.38 -11.91
N TYR A 419 47.52 6.50 -12.29
CA TYR A 419 46.48 5.53 -12.05
C TYR A 419 45.90 5.08 -13.39
N TYR A 420 45.95 3.78 -13.63
CA TYR A 420 45.33 3.16 -14.77
C TYR A 420 44.46 2.00 -14.30
N ALA A 421 43.20 2.00 -14.69
CA ALA A 421 42.27 0.90 -14.49
C ALA A 421 41.78 0.39 -15.85
N GLY A 422 42.15 -0.84 -16.20
CA GLY A 422 41.79 -1.45 -17.46
C GLY A 422 42.58 -2.73 -17.69
N LEU A 423 42.45 -3.28 -18.89
CA LEU A 423 43.15 -4.48 -19.32
C LEU A 423 44.59 -4.15 -19.72
N GLY A 424 45.44 -5.15 -19.52
CA GLY A 424 46.79 -5.21 -20.04
C GLY A 424 47.09 -6.63 -20.54
N ILE A 425 48.10 -6.73 -21.40
CA ILE A 425 48.57 -8.01 -21.95
C ILE A 425 50.06 -8.17 -21.74
N TRP A 426 50.48 -9.42 -21.64
CA TRP A 426 51.90 -9.79 -21.68
C TRP A 426 52.26 -10.23 -23.08
N HIS A 427 53.28 -9.60 -23.66
CA HIS A 427 53.82 -9.99 -24.96
C HIS A 427 55.35 -9.96 -24.93
N MET A 428 55.99 -11.06 -25.35
CA MET A 428 57.46 -11.21 -25.29
C MET A 428 58.06 -10.77 -23.92
N GLU A 429 57.45 -11.26 -22.83
CA GLU A 429 57.83 -10.94 -21.43
C GLU A 429 57.75 -9.46 -21.03
N LYS A 430 57.12 -8.61 -21.87
CA LYS A 430 56.88 -7.20 -21.56
C LYS A 430 55.38 -6.95 -21.33
N PRO A 431 55.02 -6.17 -20.30
CA PRO A 431 53.65 -5.76 -20.07
C PRO A 431 53.27 -4.61 -21.02
N PHE A 432 52.06 -4.68 -21.58
CA PHE A 432 51.46 -3.63 -22.39
C PHE A 432 50.07 -3.30 -21.86
N ILE A 433 49.69 -2.03 -21.98
CA ILE A 433 48.32 -1.57 -21.74
C ILE A 433 47.54 -1.68 -23.05
N ILE A 434 46.26 -2.06 -22.97
CA ILE A 434 45.39 -2.12 -24.14
C ILE A 434 44.57 -0.83 -24.20
N PRO A 435 44.65 -0.04 -25.28
CA PRO A 435 43.76 1.10 -25.48
C PRO A 435 42.36 0.65 -25.94
N LYS A 436 41.39 1.55 -25.93
CA LYS A 436 40.00 1.26 -26.31
C LYS A 436 39.85 0.57 -27.67
N ASP A 437 40.60 1.08 -28.65
CA ASP A 437 40.68 0.65 -30.04
C ASP A 437 41.74 -0.46 -30.26
N GLY A 438 42.26 -1.03 -29.17
CA GLY A 438 43.25 -2.09 -29.21
C GLY A 438 42.66 -3.44 -29.63
N HIS A 439 43.38 -4.16 -30.50
CA HIS A 439 43.03 -5.50 -30.95
C HIS A 439 44.10 -6.50 -30.57
N ASN A 440 43.70 -7.74 -30.27
CA ASN A 440 44.58 -8.78 -29.72
C ASN A 440 45.75 -9.21 -30.67
N ASN A 441 45.77 -8.70 -31.90
CA ASN A 441 46.73 -9.06 -32.96
C ASN A 441 47.67 -7.91 -33.39
N GLN A 442 47.61 -6.74 -32.74
CA GLN A 442 48.42 -5.58 -33.15
C GLN A 442 49.15 -4.96 -31.95
N ILE A 443 50.46 -4.79 -32.09
CA ILE A 443 51.31 -4.19 -31.05
C ILE A 443 52.00 -2.97 -31.65
N ALA A 444 51.78 -1.81 -31.05
CA ALA A 444 52.56 -0.62 -31.35
C ALA A 444 53.99 -0.82 -30.82
N THR A 445 54.99 -0.65 -31.69
CA THR A 445 56.41 -0.71 -31.33
C THR A 445 56.97 0.67 -31.04
#